data_AF-A0A2X4UU38-F1
#
_entry.id   AF-A0A2X4UU38-F1
#
_cell.length_a   1.000
_cell.length_b   1.000
_cell.length_c   1.000
_cell.angle_alpha   90.00
_cell.angle_beta   90.00
_cell.angle_gamma   90.00
#
_symmetry.space_group_name_H-M   'P 1'
#
loop_
_entity.id
_entity.type
_entity.pdbx_description
1 polymer ?
#
loop_
_entity_poly.entity_id
_entity_poly.type
_entity_poly.pdbx_seq_one_letter_code
_entity_poly.pdbx_strand_id
1 'polypeptide(L)'
;MLVRQGILDKSLKGETLKRYVTPPSASLTVSGLTKLNNAVNSSDEDVAATSKAVKSAYDLAGKALMKDSNLADLTNVADALTNLGLGDAASRSGITALNSQNGWLSIPVAIGSFRQTIIIQWGSVSISSRGTTPGVDGWIQSSVSMGFPIAFPSICCSATCSLQHGGTSTQWVAIPNLSISSRLGGICRLQTQYQMELIPSVSWIAIGY
;
A
#
# COMPACT_ATOMS: atom_id res chain seq x y z
N MET A 1 12.50 1.33 -65.86
CA MET A 1 13.79 0.64 -65.96
C MET A 1 14.89 1.70 -66.11
N LEU A 2 15.44 2.18 -64.99
CA LEU A 2 16.50 3.19 -65.01
C LEU A 2 17.84 2.51 -65.32
N VAL A 3 18.31 2.64 -66.55
CA VAL A 3 19.66 2.24 -66.95
C VAL A 3 20.63 3.25 -66.35
N ARG A 4 21.40 2.85 -65.33
CA ARG A 4 22.53 3.66 -64.84
C ARG A 4 23.63 3.66 -65.91
N GLN A 5 23.63 4.64 -66.82
CA GLN A 5 24.82 4.96 -67.60
C GLN A 5 25.76 5.83 -66.76
N GLY A 6 26.52 5.17 -65.89
CA GLY A 6 27.73 5.76 -65.32
C GLY A 6 28.87 5.61 -66.33
N ILE A 7 29.61 6.68 -66.60
CA ILE A 7 30.83 6.64 -67.40
C ILE A 7 31.83 5.70 -66.69
N LEU A 8 32.04 4.51 -67.24
CA LEU A 8 33.10 3.62 -66.79
C LEU A 8 34.44 4.24 -67.21
N ASP A 9 35.34 4.48 -66.26
CA ASP A 9 36.70 4.90 -66.56
C ASP A 9 37.41 3.80 -67.38
N LYS A 10 37.92 4.17 -68.56
CA LYS A 10 38.61 3.27 -69.48
C LYS A 10 39.94 2.73 -68.92
N SER A 11 40.42 3.31 -67.82
CA SER A 11 41.61 2.84 -67.09
C SER A 11 41.34 1.57 -66.25
N LEU A 12 40.08 1.35 -65.83
CA LEU A 12 39.67 0.16 -65.08
C LEU A 12 39.67 -1.06 -66.02
N LYS A 13 40.37 -2.12 -65.65
CA LYS A 13 40.47 -3.36 -66.46
C LYS A 13 40.39 -4.59 -65.57
N GLY A 14 40.06 -5.73 -66.17
CA GLY A 14 40.08 -7.04 -65.51
C GLY A 14 39.16 -7.11 -64.28
N GLU A 15 39.68 -7.63 -63.18
CA GLU A 15 38.93 -7.91 -61.94
C GLU A 15 38.36 -6.65 -61.26
N THR A 16 39.04 -5.51 -61.37
CA THR A 16 38.56 -4.24 -60.81
C THR A 16 37.30 -3.75 -61.53
N LEU A 17 37.24 -3.93 -62.86
CA LEU A 17 36.05 -3.61 -63.64
C LEU A 17 34.88 -4.56 -63.31
N LYS A 18 35.18 -5.86 -63.14
CA LYS A 18 34.17 -6.86 -62.72
C LYS A 18 33.56 -6.52 -61.35
N ARG A 19 34.38 -6.15 -60.36
CA ARG A 19 33.89 -5.78 -59.02
C ARG A 19 33.02 -4.51 -59.03
N TYR A 20 33.23 -3.62 -59.99
CA TYR A 20 32.44 -2.39 -60.14
C TYR A 20 31.07 -2.66 -60.82
N VAL A 21 31.05 -3.50 -61.86
CA VAL A 21 29.83 -3.78 -62.64
C VAL A 21 28.96 -4.84 -61.97
N THR A 22 29.56 -5.82 -61.30
CA THR A 22 28.88 -6.87 -60.55
C THR A 22 29.53 -7.00 -59.17
N PRO A 23 29.17 -6.13 -58.21
CA PRO A 23 29.77 -6.17 -56.89
C PRO A 23 29.41 -7.50 -56.19
N PRO A 24 30.34 -8.08 -55.42
CA PRO A 24 30.02 -9.22 -54.56
C PRO A 24 29.00 -8.82 -53.48
N SER A 25 28.45 -9.79 -52.77
CA SER A 25 27.67 -9.52 -51.56
C SER A 25 28.53 -8.82 -50.51
N ALA A 26 27.94 -7.86 -49.78
CA ALA A 26 28.62 -7.25 -48.65
C ALA A 26 28.80 -8.26 -47.51
N SER A 27 29.91 -8.17 -46.80
CA SER A 27 30.17 -8.86 -45.54
C SER A 27 30.93 -7.93 -44.58
N LEU A 28 31.23 -8.40 -43.37
CA LEU A 28 32.01 -7.65 -42.39
C LEU A 28 33.44 -7.33 -42.86
N THR A 29 34.00 -8.11 -43.80
CA THR A 29 35.38 -7.94 -44.30
C THR A 29 35.45 -7.54 -45.77
N VAL A 30 34.34 -7.62 -46.52
CA VAL A 30 34.31 -7.34 -47.97
C VAL A 30 33.16 -6.38 -48.29
N SER A 31 33.49 -5.21 -48.84
CA SER A 31 32.49 -4.27 -49.37
C SER A 31 31.77 -4.85 -50.59
N GLY A 32 30.45 -4.66 -50.65
CA GLY A 32 29.58 -5.25 -51.66
C GLY A 32 28.13 -4.74 -51.61
N LEU A 33 27.20 -5.42 -52.29
CA LEU A 33 25.76 -5.14 -52.25
C LEU A 33 25.12 -5.83 -51.04
N THR A 34 24.29 -5.09 -50.29
CA THR A 34 23.55 -5.61 -49.13
C THR A 34 22.06 -5.70 -49.43
N LYS A 35 21.42 -6.78 -48.97
CA LYS A 35 19.95 -6.90 -48.98
C LYS A 35 19.37 -6.25 -47.74
N LEU A 36 18.27 -5.52 -47.88
CA LEU A 36 17.59 -4.86 -46.76
C LEU A 36 16.43 -5.72 -46.27
N ASN A 37 16.29 -5.85 -44.96
CA ASN A 37 15.19 -6.56 -44.32
C ASN A 37 14.45 -5.68 -43.30
N ASN A 38 13.13 -5.75 -43.30
CA ASN A 38 12.24 -5.05 -42.37
C ASN A 38 11.74 -5.94 -41.22
N ALA A 39 12.03 -7.25 -41.22
CA ALA A 39 11.63 -8.16 -40.15
C ALA A 39 12.38 -7.86 -38.83
N VAL A 40 11.70 -8.06 -37.70
CA VAL A 40 12.25 -7.84 -36.35
C VAL A 40 12.61 -9.14 -35.61
N ASN A 41 12.37 -10.29 -36.26
CA ASN A 41 12.62 -11.63 -35.74
C ASN A 41 13.44 -12.48 -36.73
N SER A 42 14.13 -11.83 -37.67
CA SER A 42 14.98 -12.51 -38.66
C SER A 42 16.24 -13.05 -38.01
N SER A 43 16.60 -14.29 -38.34
CA SER A 43 17.89 -14.91 -37.98
C SER A 43 18.94 -14.81 -39.09
N ASP A 44 18.59 -14.24 -40.25
CA ASP A 44 19.51 -14.08 -41.38
C ASP A 44 20.67 -13.14 -41.01
N GLU A 45 21.91 -13.60 -41.22
CA GLU A 45 23.13 -12.82 -40.96
C GLU A 45 23.63 -12.05 -42.19
N ASP A 46 23.11 -12.36 -43.38
CA ASP A 46 23.54 -11.79 -44.67
C ASP A 46 22.69 -10.60 -45.14
N VAL A 47 21.88 -10.02 -44.24
CA VAL A 47 20.95 -8.92 -44.54
C VAL A 47 21.12 -7.77 -43.56
N ALA A 48 20.96 -6.53 -44.02
CA ALA A 48 20.95 -5.37 -43.14
C ALA A 48 19.53 -5.02 -42.69
N ALA A 49 19.37 -4.79 -41.38
CA ALA A 49 18.15 -4.25 -40.83
C ALA A 49 17.92 -2.80 -41.29
N THR A 50 16.68 -2.46 -41.63
CA THR A 50 16.32 -1.07 -41.93
C THR A 50 16.01 -0.28 -40.64
N SER A 51 15.97 1.05 -40.75
CA SER A 51 15.48 1.92 -39.66
C SER A 51 14.07 1.57 -39.19
N LYS A 52 13.22 1.04 -40.08
CA LYS A 52 11.88 0.55 -39.74
C LYS A 52 11.93 -0.66 -38.82
N ALA A 53 12.80 -1.63 -39.10
CA ALA A 53 13.00 -2.80 -38.24
C ALA A 53 13.50 -2.37 -36.85
N VAL A 54 14.53 -1.50 -36.80
CA VAL A 54 15.10 -0.99 -35.55
C VAL A 54 14.06 -0.23 -34.73
N LYS A 55 13.29 0.67 -35.37
CA LYS A 55 12.22 1.41 -34.69
C LYS A 55 11.13 0.48 -34.16
N SER A 56 10.73 -0.52 -34.93
CA SER A 56 9.71 -1.48 -34.52
C SER A 56 10.16 -2.34 -33.33
N ALA A 57 11.43 -2.77 -33.31
CA ALA A 57 12.02 -3.49 -32.18
C ALA A 57 12.13 -2.59 -30.94
N TYR A 58 12.55 -1.34 -31.10
CA TYR A 58 12.62 -0.35 -30.02
C TYR A 58 11.23 -0.08 -29.41
N ASP A 59 10.21 0.13 -30.24
CA ASP A 59 8.84 0.37 -29.78
C ASP A 59 8.24 -0.87 -29.07
N LEU A 60 8.57 -2.08 -29.53
CA LEU A 60 8.18 -3.33 -28.86
C LEU A 60 8.85 -3.47 -27.49
N ALA A 61 10.16 -3.19 -27.39
CA ALA A 61 10.89 -3.20 -26.13
C ALA A 61 10.33 -2.15 -25.14
N GLY A 62 10.00 -0.96 -25.63
CA GLY A 62 9.37 0.09 -24.83
C GLY A 62 8.02 -0.34 -24.25
N LYS A 63 7.19 -1.08 -25.02
CA LYS A 63 5.92 -1.65 -24.53
C LYS A 63 6.13 -2.69 -23.44
N ALA A 64 7.13 -3.56 -23.59
CA ALA A 64 7.45 -4.58 -22.60
C ALA A 64 7.93 -4.00 -21.25
N LEU A 65 8.49 -2.78 -21.27
CA LEU A 65 8.96 -2.06 -20.07
C LEU A 65 7.89 -1.17 -19.43
N MET A 66 6.67 -1.10 -19.98
CA MET A 66 5.62 -0.28 -19.38
C MET A 66 5.24 -0.85 -18.01
N LYS A 67 5.41 -0.03 -16.97
CA LYS A 67 5.08 -0.36 -15.57
C LYS A 67 3.65 -0.89 -15.39
N ASP A 68 2.74 -0.48 -16.28
CA ASP A 68 1.35 -0.93 -16.33
C ASP A 68 1.21 -2.42 -16.71
N SER A 69 2.27 -3.05 -17.24
CA SER A 69 2.34 -4.48 -17.56
C SER A 69 3.04 -5.31 -16.48
N ASN A 70 3.54 -4.70 -15.39
CA ASN A 70 4.11 -5.47 -14.30
C ASN A 70 3.01 -6.38 -13.72
N LEU A 71 3.19 -7.70 -13.89
CA LEU A 71 2.26 -8.76 -13.47
C LEU A 71 1.03 -8.96 -14.38
N ALA A 72 0.95 -8.28 -15.53
CA ALA A 72 -0.16 -8.48 -16.47
C ALA A 72 -0.08 -9.84 -17.19
N ASP A 73 1.11 -10.43 -17.25
CA ASP A 73 1.40 -11.76 -17.79
C ASP A 73 1.20 -12.89 -16.77
N LEU A 74 0.83 -12.54 -15.53
CA LEU A 74 0.73 -13.49 -14.45
C LEU A 74 -0.52 -14.38 -14.62
N THR A 75 -0.30 -15.61 -15.06
CA THR A 75 -1.38 -16.57 -15.37
C THR A 75 -2.04 -17.17 -14.12
N ASN A 76 -1.33 -17.17 -12.98
CA ASN A 76 -1.86 -17.63 -11.70
C ASN A 76 -1.47 -16.66 -10.56
N VAL A 77 -2.42 -15.81 -10.19
CA VAL A 77 -2.28 -14.85 -9.09
C VAL A 77 -2.04 -15.55 -7.75
N ALA A 78 -2.69 -16.70 -7.50
CA ALA A 78 -2.56 -17.41 -6.23
C ALA A 78 -1.15 -17.96 -6.00
N ASP A 79 -0.51 -18.49 -7.05
CA ASP A 79 0.86 -19.01 -6.97
C ASP A 79 1.87 -17.87 -6.73
N ALA A 80 1.70 -16.73 -7.39
CA ALA A 80 2.59 -15.58 -7.17
C ALA A 80 2.48 -15.03 -5.75
N LEU A 81 1.27 -14.91 -5.20
CA LEU A 81 1.05 -14.51 -3.81
C LEU A 81 1.66 -15.52 -2.82
N THR A 82 1.60 -16.81 -3.15
CA THR A 82 2.23 -17.89 -2.35
C THR A 82 3.75 -17.76 -2.37
N ASN A 83 4.36 -17.57 -3.54
CA ASN A 83 5.80 -17.44 -3.71
C ASN A 83 6.37 -16.17 -3.06
N LEU A 84 5.59 -15.09 -3.02
CA LEU A 84 5.93 -13.86 -2.30
C LEU A 84 5.74 -13.99 -0.78
N GLY A 85 5.23 -15.11 -0.28
CA GLY A 85 4.92 -15.30 1.14
C GLY A 85 3.74 -14.46 1.64
N LEU A 86 2.92 -13.93 0.72
CA LEU A 86 1.76 -13.10 1.04
C LEU A 86 0.52 -13.94 1.36
N GLY A 87 0.35 -15.12 0.75
CA GLY A 87 -0.80 -16.00 0.96
C GLY A 87 -2.14 -15.26 0.88
N ASP A 88 -3.04 -15.50 1.83
CA ASP A 88 -4.33 -14.79 1.92
C ASP A 88 -4.21 -13.31 2.34
N ALA A 89 -3.04 -12.85 2.81
CA ALA A 89 -2.86 -11.49 3.30
C ALA A 89 -3.07 -10.44 2.19
N ALA A 90 -2.76 -10.78 0.94
CA ALA A 90 -2.99 -9.91 -0.20
C ALA A 90 -4.48 -9.68 -0.52
N SER A 91 -5.37 -10.56 -0.04
CA SER A 91 -6.83 -10.40 -0.18
C SER A 91 -7.49 -9.66 1.00
N ARG A 92 -6.73 -9.33 2.05
CA ARG A 92 -7.26 -8.60 3.20
C ARG A 92 -7.44 -7.13 2.83
N SER A 93 -8.54 -6.54 3.29
CA SER A 93 -8.62 -5.08 3.39
C SER A 93 -7.41 -4.57 4.18
N GLY A 94 -6.84 -3.43 3.79
CA GLY A 94 -5.73 -2.84 4.52
C GLY A 94 -6.11 -2.47 5.96
N ILE A 95 -5.11 -2.27 6.80
CA ILE A 95 -5.29 -1.62 8.10
C ILE A 95 -5.85 -0.22 7.84
N THR A 96 -6.98 0.12 8.49
CA THR A 96 -7.58 1.45 8.44
C THR A 96 -7.57 2.08 9.82
N ALA A 97 -7.48 3.40 9.88
CA ALA A 97 -7.39 4.11 11.16
C ALA A 97 -7.95 5.54 11.06
N LEU A 98 -8.39 6.06 12.19
CA LEU A 98 -8.58 7.48 12.42
C LEU A 98 -7.59 7.94 13.50
N ASN A 99 -6.57 8.70 13.09
CA ASN A 99 -5.64 9.32 14.02
C ASN A 99 -6.20 10.64 14.53
N SER A 100 -6.92 10.59 15.65
CA SER A 100 -7.44 11.77 16.34
C SER A 100 -7.39 11.58 17.86
N GLN A 101 -7.77 12.61 18.61
CA GLN A 101 -7.89 12.53 20.08
C GLN A 101 -8.77 11.36 20.50
N ASN A 102 -9.88 11.13 19.79
CA ASN A 102 -10.75 9.97 19.93
C ASN A 102 -10.65 9.14 18.64
N GLY A 103 -9.67 8.23 18.61
CA GLY A 103 -9.26 7.53 17.40
C GLY A 103 -9.52 6.03 17.45
N TRP A 104 -9.24 5.37 16.33
CA TRP A 104 -9.36 3.93 16.20
C TRP A 104 -8.40 3.36 15.17
N LEU A 105 -8.12 2.07 15.32
CA LEU A 105 -7.32 1.24 14.43
C LEU A 105 -8.07 -0.07 14.17
N SER A 106 -8.29 -0.39 12.89
CA SER A 106 -8.93 -1.61 12.43
C SER A 106 -7.88 -2.53 11.82
N ILE A 107 -7.81 -3.76 12.31
CA ILE A 107 -6.82 -4.77 11.94
C ILE A 107 -7.56 -6.01 11.43
N PRO A 108 -7.58 -6.23 10.12
CA PRO A 108 -8.12 -7.46 9.55
C PRO A 108 -7.21 -8.65 9.87
N VAL A 109 -7.76 -9.61 10.62
CA VAL A 109 -7.09 -10.84 11.03
C VAL A 109 -7.74 -12.02 10.31
N ALA A 110 -6.92 -12.91 9.78
CA ALA A 110 -7.34 -14.21 9.29
C ALA A 110 -6.54 -15.32 9.99
N ILE A 111 -7.24 -16.29 10.54
CA ILE A 111 -6.68 -17.47 11.21
C ILE A 111 -7.30 -18.69 10.53
N GLY A 112 -6.56 -19.33 9.63
CA GLY A 112 -7.13 -20.33 8.72
C GLY A 112 -8.26 -19.72 7.87
N SER A 113 -9.43 -20.36 7.86
CA SER A 113 -10.61 -19.89 7.12
C SER A 113 -11.40 -18.77 7.82
N PHE A 114 -11.09 -18.47 9.09
CA PHE A 114 -11.80 -17.45 9.84
C PHE A 114 -11.28 -16.06 9.49
N ARG A 115 -12.19 -15.14 9.13
CA ARG A 115 -11.88 -13.72 8.86
C ARG A 115 -12.62 -12.85 9.85
N GLN A 116 -11.88 -12.06 10.63
CA GLN A 116 -12.42 -11.14 11.61
C GLN A 116 -11.56 -9.90 11.69
N THR A 117 -12.21 -8.77 11.90
CA THR A 117 -11.53 -7.50 12.10
C THR A 117 -11.47 -7.20 13.60
N ILE A 118 -10.26 -7.11 14.14
CA ILE A 118 -10.05 -6.60 15.50
C ILE A 118 -9.97 -5.09 15.41
N ILE A 119 -10.68 -4.39 16.30
CA ILE A 119 -10.68 -2.95 16.39
C ILE A 119 -10.10 -2.57 17.75
N ILE A 120 -9.17 -1.63 17.75
CA ILE A 120 -8.70 -0.93 18.95
C ILE A 120 -9.16 0.52 18.84
N GLN A 121 -9.81 1.03 19.88
CA GLN A 121 -10.28 2.41 19.94
C GLN A 121 -9.70 3.09 21.18
N TRP A 122 -9.43 4.39 21.10
CA TRP A 122 -8.96 5.18 22.22
C TRP A 122 -9.68 6.52 22.26
N GLY A 123 -9.61 7.17 23.42
CA GLY A 123 -10.09 8.51 23.58
C GLY A 123 -9.88 9.08 24.96
N SER A 124 -10.43 10.26 25.18
CA SER A 124 -10.57 10.83 26.51
C SER A 124 -11.97 11.36 26.76
N VAL A 125 -12.37 11.37 28.02
CA VAL A 125 -13.63 11.95 28.47
C VAL A 125 -13.40 12.80 29.71
N SER A 126 -14.06 13.95 29.76
CA SER A 126 -14.07 14.82 30.95
C SER A 126 -15.33 14.55 31.77
N ILE A 127 -15.19 14.53 33.10
CA ILE A 127 -16.30 14.27 34.02
C ILE A 127 -16.64 15.61 34.71
N SER A 128 -17.52 16.38 34.09
CA SER A 128 -17.90 17.72 34.55
C SER A 128 -18.98 17.73 35.65
N SER A 129 -19.76 16.65 35.79
CA SER A 129 -20.75 16.50 36.85
C SER A 129 -20.15 15.81 38.07
N ARG A 130 -20.20 16.48 39.22
CA ARG A 130 -19.83 15.89 40.51
C ARG A 130 -21.05 15.24 41.15
N GLY A 131 -20.91 14.00 41.63
CA GLY A 131 -21.90 13.42 42.54
C GLY A 131 -22.07 14.30 43.78
N THR A 132 -23.29 14.65 44.15
CA THR A 132 -23.54 15.54 45.29
C THR A 132 -23.87 14.79 46.58
N THR A 133 -24.15 13.49 46.49
CA THR A 133 -24.48 12.64 47.63
C THR A 133 -23.27 11.78 48.01
N PRO A 134 -22.67 11.97 49.20
CA PRO A 134 -21.63 11.09 49.70
C PRO A 134 -22.17 9.68 49.93
N GLY A 135 -21.40 8.68 49.52
CA GLY A 135 -21.58 7.28 49.88
C GLY A 135 -20.92 6.94 51.22
N VAL A 136 -20.60 5.66 51.39
CA VAL A 136 -19.88 5.15 52.59
C VAL A 136 -18.55 5.90 52.75
N ASP A 137 -18.21 6.26 53.99
CA ASP A 137 -16.97 6.95 54.36
C ASP A 137 -16.66 8.22 53.56
N GLY A 138 -17.71 8.94 53.11
CA GLY A 138 -17.56 10.21 52.40
C GLY A 138 -17.11 10.10 50.95
N TRP A 139 -17.03 8.89 50.38
CA TRP A 139 -16.71 8.69 48.96
C TRP A 139 -17.81 9.23 48.07
N ILE A 140 -17.43 10.01 47.06
CA ILE A 140 -18.35 10.53 46.06
C ILE A 140 -18.06 9.86 44.73
N GLN A 141 -19.12 9.42 44.06
CA GLN A 141 -19.04 8.87 42.71
C GLN A 141 -19.62 9.84 41.70
N SER A 142 -18.81 10.18 40.71
CA SER A 142 -19.21 10.89 39.51
C SER A 142 -19.20 9.95 38.32
N SER A 143 -20.07 10.17 37.34
CA SER A 143 -20.12 9.32 36.15
C SER A 143 -20.49 10.08 34.89
N VAL A 144 -19.92 9.66 33.76
CA VAL A 144 -20.23 10.18 32.43
C VAL A 144 -20.37 9.03 31.44
N SER A 145 -21.37 9.11 30.57
CA SER A 145 -21.50 8.20 29.43
C SER A 145 -20.51 8.61 28.35
N MET A 146 -19.80 7.63 27.77
CA MET A 146 -18.90 7.84 26.64
C MET A 146 -19.32 6.98 25.45
N GLY A 147 -19.13 7.51 24.24
CA GLY A 147 -19.26 6.77 22.99
C GLY A 147 -17.90 6.37 22.46
N PHE A 148 -17.81 5.17 21.88
CA PHE A 148 -16.68 4.80 21.06
C PHE A 148 -16.73 5.54 19.72
N PRO A 149 -15.58 5.95 19.14
CA PRO A 149 -15.50 6.59 17.82
C PRO A 149 -16.28 5.88 16.73
N ILE A 150 -16.25 4.55 16.72
CA ILE A 150 -17.05 3.69 15.87
C ILE A 150 -17.70 2.58 16.69
N ALA A 151 -18.84 2.05 16.22
CA ALA A 151 -19.44 0.87 16.80
C ALA A 151 -18.52 -0.35 16.59
N PHE A 152 -18.28 -1.14 17.64
CA PHE A 152 -17.77 -2.49 17.43
C PHE A 152 -18.83 -3.31 16.66
N PRO A 153 -18.47 -4.00 15.56
CA PRO A 153 -19.43 -4.75 14.76
C PRO A 153 -20.22 -5.78 15.59
N SER A 154 -19.54 -6.47 16.52
CA SER A 154 -20.13 -7.48 17.40
C SER A 154 -20.11 -7.04 18.86
N ILE A 155 -18.91 -6.90 19.45
CA ILE A 155 -18.75 -6.69 20.89
C ILE A 155 -17.45 -5.95 21.24
N CYS A 156 -17.52 -5.10 22.27
CA CYS A 156 -16.34 -4.62 22.96
C CYS A 156 -15.94 -5.66 24.02
N CYS A 157 -14.77 -6.29 23.83
CA CYS A 157 -14.30 -7.39 24.67
C CYS A 157 -13.69 -6.89 25.98
N SER A 158 -12.94 -5.78 25.91
CA SER A 158 -12.24 -5.22 27.06
C SER A 158 -12.03 -3.73 26.87
N ALA A 159 -12.05 -2.99 27.98
CA ALA A 159 -11.73 -1.59 28.01
C ALA A 159 -11.03 -1.24 29.33
N THR A 160 -10.02 -0.40 29.25
CA THR A 160 -9.29 0.09 30.41
C THR A 160 -9.20 1.61 30.35
N CYS A 161 -8.98 2.23 31.50
CA CYS A 161 -8.92 3.67 31.61
C CYS A 161 -7.87 4.12 32.61
N SER A 162 -7.31 5.30 32.38
CA SER A 162 -6.32 5.94 33.22
C SER A 162 -6.72 7.38 33.48
N LEU A 163 -6.54 7.83 34.73
CA LEU A 163 -6.79 9.22 35.10
C LEU A 163 -5.71 10.10 34.44
N GLN A 164 -6.13 11.13 33.71
CA GLN A 164 -5.23 12.13 33.13
C GLN A 164 -5.16 13.37 34.02
N HIS A 165 -6.33 13.87 34.47
CA HIS A 165 -6.45 14.99 35.39
C HIS A 165 -7.52 14.65 36.43
N GLY A 166 -7.30 15.00 37.69
CA GLY A 166 -8.27 14.74 38.76
C GLY A 166 -7.72 14.87 40.19
N GLY A 167 -6.57 15.51 40.36
CA GLY A 167 -5.99 15.83 41.66
C GLY A 167 -6.20 17.28 42.06
N THR A 168 -5.81 17.59 43.30
CA THR A 168 -5.58 18.95 43.79
C THR A 168 -4.08 19.21 43.91
N SER A 169 -3.69 20.45 44.19
CA SER A 169 -2.32 20.82 44.56
C SER A 169 -1.75 20.03 45.77
N THR A 170 -2.61 19.40 46.57
CA THR A 170 -2.24 18.75 47.83
C THR A 170 -2.52 17.24 47.89
N GLN A 171 -3.45 16.71 47.07
CA GLN A 171 -3.93 15.32 47.15
C GLN A 171 -4.38 14.77 45.77
N TRP A 172 -3.97 13.55 45.44
CA TRP A 172 -4.17 12.90 44.13
C TRP A 172 -5.06 11.64 44.17
N VAL A 173 -6.02 11.57 45.09
CA VAL A 173 -6.78 10.33 45.31
C VAL A 173 -8.08 10.34 44.50
N ALA A 174 -8.01 9.87 43.27
CA ALA A 174 -9.20 9.54 42.49
C ALA A 174 -9.03 8.24 41.71
N ILE A 175 -10.08 7.42 41.70
CA ILE A 175 -10.05 6.07 41.13
C ILE A 175 -11.01 6.05 39.94
N PRO A 176 -10.50 5.99 38.70
CA PRO A 176 -11.34 5.84 37.52
C PRO A 176 -11.72 4.37 37.31
N ASN A 177 -12.94 4.14 36.84
CA ASN A 177 -13.41 2.85 36.37
C ASN A 177 -14.18 3.02 35.07
N LEU A 178 -13.95 2.15 34.10
CA LEU A 178 -14.71 2.10 32.85
C LEU A 178 -15.50 0.79 32.79
N SER A 179 -16.83 0.91 32.70
CA SER A 179 -17.70 -0.24 32.43
C SER A 179 -18.24 -0.15 31.00
N ILE A 180 -18.05 -1.22 30.22
CA ILE A 180 -18.64 -1.37 28.89
C ILE A 180 -20.15 -1.54 29.04
N SER A 181 -20.94 -0.73 28.33
CA SER A 181 -22.41 -0.83 28.34
C SER A 181 -22.96 -1.46 27.08
N SER A 182 -22.28 -1.28 25.94
CA SER A 182 -22.67 -1.86 24.65
C SER A 182 -21.51 -1.82 23.66
N ARG A 183 -21.77 -2.29 22.43
CA ARG A 183 -20.85 -2.12 21.29
C ARG A 183 -20.61 -0.67 20.87
N LEU A 184 -21.40 0.28 21.40
CA LEU A 184 -21.34 1.71 21.07
C LEU A 184 -20.59 2.53 22.12
N GLY A 185 -20.35 2.00 23.32
CA GLY A 185 -19.73 2.78 24.38
C GLY A 185 -19.86 2.17 25.77
N GLY A 186 -19.68 3.03 26.76
CA GLY A 186 -19.62 2.66 28.17
C GLY A 186 -19.91 3.81 29.10
N ILE A 187 -19.74 3.54 30.38
CA ILE A 187 -19.86 4.53 31.45
C ILE A 187 -18.51 4.62 32.14
N CYS A 188 -17.93 5.81 32.14
CA CYS A 188 -16.78 6.12 32.98
C CYS A 188 -17.30 6.58 34.34
N ARG A 189 -16.77 6.00 35.41
CA ARG A 189 -17.00 6.40 36.80
C ARG A 189 -15.69 6.89 37.39
N LEU A 190 -15.80 7.85 38.30
CA LEU A 190 -14.68 8.38 39.06
C LEU A 190 -15.10 8.47 40.51
N GLN A 191 -14.32 7.84 41.38
CA GLN A 191 -14.54 7.86 42.82
C GLN A 191 -13.48 8.73 43.48
N THR A 192 -13.89 9.64 44.36
CA THR A 192 -13.01 10.54 45.11
C THR A 192 -13.61 10.87 46.47
N GLN A 193 -12.78 11.02 47.50
CA GLN A 193 -13.19 11.63 48.79
C GLN A 193 -12.98 13.14 48.80
N TYR A 194 -12.28 13.68 47.80
CA TYR A 194 -11.83 15.06 47.77
C TYR A 194 -12.51 15.86 46.67
N GLN A 195 -12.65 17.16 46.91
CA GLN A 195 -13.11 18.11 45.91
C GLN A 195 -11.95 18.41 44.95
N MET A 196 -12.17 18.14 43.66
CA MET A 196 -11.17 18.41 42.63
C MET A 196 -11.15 19.89 42.27
N GLU A 197 -9.95 20.45 42.09
CA GLU A 197 -9.74 21.86 41.71
C GLU A 197 -10.00 22.10 40.21
N LEU A 198 -9.80 21.07 39.39
CA LEU A 198 -10.01 21.09 37.93
C LEU A 198 -11.01 20.01 37.51
N ILE A 199 -11.61 20.19 36.34
CA ILE A 199 -12.48 19.18 35.74
C ILE A 199 -11.64 17.92 35.45
N PRO A 200 -11.95 16.77 36.08
CA PRO A 200 -11.20 15.55 35.85
C PRO A 200 -11.40 15.04 34.42
N SER A 201 -10.33 14.46 33.88
CA SER A 201 -10.34 13.78 32.59
C SER A 201 -9.70 12.41 32.69
N VAL A 202 -10.27 11.46 31.95
CA VAL A 202 -9.86 10.06 31.92
C VAL A 202 -9.58 9.69 30.47
N SER A 203 -8.39 9.15 30.19
CA SER A 203 -8.12 8.47 28.92
C SER A 203 -8.53 7.02 29.01
N TRP A 204 -8.88 6.45 27.87
CA TRP A 204 -9.30 5.05 27.79
C TRP A 204 -8.84 4.41 26.50
N ILE A 205 -8.74 3.09 26.54
CA ILE A 205 -8.50 2.22 25.39
C ILE A 205 -9.46 1.04 25.47
N ALA A 206 -10.03 0.66 24.33
CA ALA A 206 -10.99 -0.43 24.20
C ALA A 206 -10.62 -1.32 23.02
N ILE A 207 -10.88 -2.61 23.14
CA ILE A 207 -10.64 -3.61 22.10
C ILE A 207 -11.87 -4.49 21.89
N GLY A 208 -12.17 -4.81 20.63
CA GLY A 208 -13.32 -5.60 20.25
C GLY A 208 -13.28 -5.97 18.78
N TYR A 209 -14.39 -6.49 18.27
CA TYR A 209 -14.57 -6.91 16.88
C TYR A 209 -16.05 -6.88 16.50
#